data_AF-U9UFH2-F1
#
_entry.id   AF-U9UFH2-F1
#
_cell.length_a   1.000
_cell.length_b   1.000
_cell.length_c   1.000
_cell.angle_alpha   90.00
_cell.angle_beta   90.00
_cell.angle_gamma   90.00
#
_symmetry.space_group_name_H-M   'P 1'
#
loop_
_entity.id
_entity.type
_entity.pdbx_description
1 polymer ?
#
loop_
_entity_poly.entity_id
_entity_poly.type
_entity_poly.pdbx_seq_one_letter_code
_entity_poly.pdbx_strand_id
1 'polypeptide(L)'
;FQNLTSKEFLHNIFPHREILPKGLYIDLLKFFLNSDYRPSDKSSSKGVDSVIISNQHVELISKWVNKLEITDELTTSNKFKLLYRESRDGSGKQNNSFNKFREICKNRSHTIIVIKVKNSNGILGGYNPIEWKFDGNYGITKDSFIFFFKNSIENYVLSRVKNEKKAIYNGTYYHFGPSFDADLYVYRDIFDELRIGCEKNSYEENIEKINYSYVEEFEVFQIDV
;
A
#
# COMPACT_ATOMS: atom_id res chain seq x y z
N PHE A 1 3.76 -22.88 17.03
CA PHE A 1 4.61 -22.34 18.12
C PHE A 1 4.00 -22.44 19.51
N GLN A 2 2.70 -22.73 19.68
CA GLN A 2 2.02 -22.74 21.00
C GLN A 2 2.44 -23.88 21.97
N ASN A 3 3.33 -24.78 21.56
CA ASN A 3 3.81 -25.91 22.38
C ASN A 3 5.30 -25.83 22.74
N LEU A 4 5.95 -24.69 22.50
CA LEU A 4 7.36 -24.49 22.87
C LEU A 4 7.44 -23.98 24.31
N THR A 5 8.39 -24.50 25.07
CA THR A 5 8.78 -23.99 26.39
C THR A 5 9.72 -22.79 26.26
N SER A 6 9.84 -21.97 27.31
CA SER A 6 10.79 -20.84 27.33
C SER A 6 12.24 -21.30 27.09
N LYS A 7 12.58 -22.51 27.52
CA LYS A 7 13.90 -23.12 27.29
C LYS A 7 14.12 -23.46 25.80
N GLU A 8 13.11 -24.02 25.15
CA GLU A 8 13.16 -24.33 23.72
C GLU A 8 13.16 -23.06 22.87
N PHE A 9 12.44 -22.02 23.26
CA PHE A 9 12.53 -20.71 22.60
C PHE A 9 13.95 -20.15 22.65
N LEU A 10 14.58 -20.17 23.83
CA LEU A 10 15.94 -19.64 24.00
C LEU A 10 16.98 -20.39 23.16
N HIS A 11 16.84 -21.70 23.01
CA HIS A 11 17.83 -22.52 22.29
C HIS A 11 17.54 -22.63 20.80
N ASN A 12 16.27 -22.63 20.39
CA ASN A 12 15.88 -22.99 19.03
C ASN A 12 15.34 -21.79 18.22
N ILE A 13 14.90 -20.70 18.86
CA ILE A 13 14.30 -19.54 18.19
C ILE A 13 15.19 -18.30 18.33
N PHE A 14 15.65 -17.99 19.55
CA PHE A 14 16.43 -16.79 19.84
C PHE A 14 17.74 -16.64 19.03
N PRO A 15 18.50 -17.72 18.74
CA PRO A 15 19.70 -17.62 17.89
C PRO A 15 19.38 -17.19 16.46
N HIS A 16 18.17 -17.46 15.98
CA HIS A 16 17.71 -17.18 14.62
C HIS A 16 16.89 -15.89 14.50
N ARG A 17 16.91 -15.02 15.53
CA ARG A 17 16.13 -13.78 15.56
C ARG A 17 16.35 -12.84 14.37
N GLU A 18 17.53 -12.88 13.75
CA GLU A 18 17.90 -11.99 12.64
C GLU A 18 17.29 -12.41 11.30
N ILE A 19 16.92 -13.69 11.16
CA ILE A 19 16.29 -14.23 9.94
C ILE A 19 14.77 -14.32 10.05
N LEU A 20 14.21 -14.16 11.26
CA LEU A 20 12.77 -14.18 11.47
C LEU A 20 12.14 -12.84 11.09
N PRO A 21 10.94 -12.84 10.49
CA PRO A 21 10.17 -11.60 10.32
C PRO A 21 10.02 -10.87 11.65
N LYS A 22 10.34 -9.57 11.70
CA LYS A 22 10.36 -8.78 12.95
C LYS A 22 9.05 -8.88 13.72
N GLY A 23 7.91 -8.84 13.03
CA GLY A 23 6.59 -8.98 13.65
C GLY A 23 6.40 -10.34 14.35
N LEU A 24 6.77 -11.42 13.67
CA LEU A 24 6.69 -12.78 14.21
C LEU A 24 7.57 -12.94 15.46
N TYR A 25 8.81 -12.42 15.41
CA TYR A 25 9.72 -12.50 16.54
C TYR A 25 9.21 -11.75 17.77
N ILE A 26 8.65 -10.55 17.58
CA ILE A 26 8.05 -9.76 18.67
C ILE A 26 6.81 -10.46 19.25
N ASP A 27 5.95 -11.06 18.42
CA ASP A 27 4.78 -11.79 18.89
C ASP A 27 5.17 -13.04 19.70
N LEU A 28 6.21 -13.76 19.27
CA LEU A 28 6.76 -14.88 20.03
C LEU A 28 7.35 -14.40 21.36
N LEU A 29 8.14 -13.32 21.37
CA LEU A 29 8.68 -12.74 22.60
C LEU A 29 7.58 -12.38 23.61
N LYS A 30 6.52 -11.71 23.16
CA LYS A 30 5.39 -11.35 24.02
C LYS A 30 4.68 -12.57 24.59
N PHE A 31 4.49 -13.62 23.78
CA PHE A 31 3.92 -14.89 24.23
C PHE A 31 4.76 -15.56 25.32
N PHE A 32 6.10 -15.54 25.19
CA PHE A 32 6.98 -16.16 26.18
C PHE A 32 7.18 -15.33 27.46
N LEU A 33 7.04 -13.99 27.37
CA LEU A 33 7.18 -13.10 28.52
C LEU A 33 5.89 -12.95 29.32
N ASN A 34 4.74 -13.23 28.71
CA ASN A 34 3.43 -13.13 29.35
C ASN A 34 2.56 -14.32 28.93
N SER A 35 2.35 -15.27 29.84
CA SER A 35 1.54 -16.48 29.58
C SER A 35 0.08 -16.19 29.25
N ASP A 36 -0.43 -15.02 29.64
CA ASP A 36 -1.78 -14.54 29.31
C ASP A 36 -1.83 -13.77 27.99
N TYR A 37 -0.67 -13.53 27.35
CA TYR A 37 -0.61 -12.99 26.00
C TYR A 37 -1.16 -14.01 25.02
N ARG A 38 -2.40 -13.83 24.63
CA ARG A 38 -2.93 -14.43 23.41
C ARG A 38 -2.47 -13.55 22.25
N PRO A 39 -1.58 -14.03 21.36
CA PRO A 39 -1.44 -13.34 20.08
C PRO A 39 -2.85 -13.25 19.52
N SER A 40 -3.29 -12.06 19.10
CA SER A 40 -4.61 -11.93 18.48
C SER A 40 -4.72 -13.06 17.47
N ASP A 41 -5.72 -13.91 17.61
CA ASP A 41 -5.85 -15.12 16.82
C ASP A 41 -6.08 -14.72 15.35
N LYS A 42 -4.99 -14.47 14.63
CA LYS A 42 -4.99 -14.13 13.19
C LYS A 42 -5.29 -15.37 12.35
N SER A 43 -5.68 -16.49 12.98
CA SER A 43 -6.05 -17.73 12.28
C SER A 43 -7.54 -17.81 11.92
N SER A 44 -8.35 -16.80 12.26
CA SER A 44 -9.67 -16.62 11.63
C SER A 44 -9.57 -15.62 10.47
N SER A 45 -9.88 -16.10 9.27
CA SER A 45 -9.77 -15.41 7.99
C SER A 45 -10.69 -14.19 7.87
N LYS A 46 -10.23 -13.02 8.35
CA LYS A 46 -10.70 -11.67 7.99
C LYS A 46 -9.52 -10.70 7.80
N GLY A 47 -8.36 -11.19 7.36
CA GLY A 47 -7.22 -10.36 6.99
C GLY A 47 -7.36 -9.83 5.57
N VAL A 48 -6.88 -8.61 5.32
CA VAL A 48 -6.70 -8.12 3.95
C VAL A 48 -5.69 -9.02 3.22
N ASP A 49 -6.00 -9.41 1.97
CA ASP A 49 -5.06 -10.12 1.09
C ASP A 49 -4.00 -9.13 0.57
N SER A 50 -3.02 -8.85 1.42
CA SER A 50 -1.99 -7.85 1.19
C SER A 50 -0.68 -8.30 1.80
N VAL A 51 0.42 -8.10 1.06
CA VAL A 51 1.78 -8.25 1.60
C VAL A 51 2.39 -6.92 2.04
N ILE A 52 1.78 -5.78 1.67
CA ILE A 52 2.28 -4.44 1.98
C ILE A 52 1.62 -3.87 3.25
N ILE A 53 0.29 -3.83 3.25
CA ILE A 53 -0.54 -3.23 4.29
C ILE A 53 -1.16 -4.27 5.23
N SER A 54 -1.49 -3.83 6.44
CA SER A 54 -2.16 -4.60 7.49
C SER A 54 -3.60 -4.14 7.68
N ASN A 55 -4.39 -4.85 8.50
CA ASN A 55 -5.76 -4.43 8.83
C ASN A 55 -5.84 -3.04 9.47
N GLN A 56 -4.83 -2.62 10.24
CA GLN A 56 -4.79 -1.27 10.81
C GLN A 56 -4.70 -0.20 9.70
N HIS A 57 -3.87 -0.44 8.68
CA HIS A 57 -3.78 0.46 7.53
C HIS A 57 -5.11 0.50 6.77
N VAL A 58 -5.76 -0.65 6.59
CA VAL A 58 -7.10 -0.73 5.96
C VAL A 58 -8.12 0.10 6.72
N GLU A 59 -8.15 0.01 8.05
CA GLU A 59 -9.06 0.79 8.90
C GLU A 59 -8.82 2.29 8.73
N LEU A 60 -7.57 2.74 8.82
CA LEU A 60 -7.22 4.16 8.70
C LEU A 60 -7.50 4.71 7.29
N ILE A 61 -7.15 3.96 6.24
CA ILE A 61 -7.47 4.33 4.86
C ILE A 61 -8.99 4.38 4.65
N SER A 62 -9.75 3.45 5.23
CA SER A 62 -11.22 3.46 5.20
C SER A 62 -11.79 4.73 5.83
N LYS A 63 -11.22 5.20 6.95
CA LYS A 63 -11.63 6.50 7.55
C LYS A 63 -11.40 7.65 6.57
N TRP A 64 -10.26 7.68 5.87
CA TRP A 64 -9.97 8.73 4.88
C TRP A 64 -10.91 8.72 3.68
N VAL A 65 -11.25 7.53 3.17
CA VAL A 65 -12.23 7.33 2.09
C VAL A 65 -13.60 7.85 2.49
N ASN A 66 -14.06 7.49 3.70
CA ASN A 66 -15.36 7.90 4.23
C ASN A 66 -15.38 9.35 4.76
N LYS A 67 -14.25 10.07 4.66
CA LYS A 67 -14.07 11.45 5.17
C LYS A 67 -14.38 11.57 6.66
N LEU A 68 -14.10 10.52 7.42
CA LEU A 68 -14.27 10.47 8.87
C LEU A 68 -13.03 11.04 9.56
N GLU A 69 -13.23 11.59 10.76
CA GLU A 69 -12.12 11.95 11.64
C GLU A 69 -11.44 10.67 12.17
N ILE A 70 -10.18 10.79 12.61
CA ILE A 70 -9.42 9.65 13.12
C ILE A 70 -10.09 9.06 14.38
N THR A 71 -10.73 9.92 15.17
CA THR A 71 -11.45 9.57 16.41
C THR A 71 -12.80 8.92 16.17
N ASP A 72 -13.36 9.04 14.97
CA ASP A 72 -14.67 8.48 14.67
C ASP A 72 -14.62 6.95 14.65
N GLU A 73 -15.66 6.32 15.18
CA GLU A 73 -15.84 4.89 15.08
C GLU A 73 -16.22 4.51 13.65
N LEU A 74 -15.47 3.57 13.07
CA LEU A 74 -15.75 3.04 11.75
C LEU A 74 -16.90 2.02 11.86
N THR A 75 -18.14 2.46 11.59
CA THR A 75 -19.33 1.61 11.72
C THR A 75 -19.35 0.45 10.73
N THR A 76 -18.73 0.62 9.56
CA THR A 76 -18.52 -0.43 8.56
C THR A 76 -17.15 -0.28 7.90
N SER A 77 -16.36 -1.35 7.88
CA SER A 77 -15.07 -1.38 7.18
C SER A 77 -15.27 -1.64 5.70
N ASN A 78 -14.71 -0.78 4.85
CA ASN A 78 -14.67 -1.00 3.40
C ASN A 78 -13.94 -2.32 3.11
N LYS A 79 -14.49 -3.15 2.22
CA LYS A 79 -13.84 -4.40 1.83
C LYS A 79 -12.78 -4.11 0.78
N PHE A 80 -11.53 -4.45 1.07
CA PHE A 80 -10.42 -4.31 0.14
C PHE A 80 -10.27 -5.60 -0.67
N LYS A 81 -10.64 -5.54 -1.95
CA LYS A 81 -10.48 -6.63 -2.90
C LYS A 81 -9.21 -6.41 -3.73
N LEU A 82 -8.21 -7.26 -3.54
CA LEU A 82 -6.98 -7.22 -4.33
C LEU A 82 -7.28 -7.43 -5.82
N LEU A 83 -6.95 -6.45 -6.65
CA LEU A 83 -7.04 -6.52 -8.10
C LEU A 83 -5.69 -6.93 -8.71
N TYR A 84 -4.61 -6.28 -8.29
CA TYR A 84 -3.28 -6.43 -8.87
C TYR A 84 -2.21 -6.52 -7.78
N ARG A 85 -1.22 -7.39 -7.95
CA ARG A 85 0.02 -7.43 -7.17
C ARG A 85 1.19 -7.63 -8.12
N GLU A 86 2.23 -6.79 -8.05
CA GLU A 86 3.35 -6.84 -8.98
C GLU A 86 4.05 -8.21 -8.98
N SER A 87 4.32 -8.79 -7.81
CA SER A 87 4.93 -10.13 -7.74
C SER A 87 4.05 -11.26 -8.29
N ARG A 88 2.72 -11.10 -8.27
CA ARG A 88 1.75 -12.11 -8.74
C ARG A 88 1.45 -11.97 -10.24
N ASP A 89 1.19 -10.75 -10.68
CA ASP A 89 0.59 -10.45 -11.98
C ASP A 89 1.57 -9.79 -12.96
N GLY A 90 2.66 -9.20 -12.44
CA GLY A 90 3.64 -8.43 -13.22
C GLY A 90 4.71 -9.26 -13.92
N SER A 91 4.87 -10.54 -13.56
CA SER A 91 5.97 -11.43 -13.96
C SER A 91 5.83 -12.06 -15.37
N GLY A 92 5.27 -11.32 -16.33
CA GLY A 92 5.23 -11.72 -17.74
C GLY A 92 6.52 -11.33 -18.49
N LYS A 93 7.04 -12.21 -19.36
CA LYS A 93 8.20 -11.94 -20.23
C LYS A 93 8.04 -10.60 -20.97
N GLN A 94 9.01 -9.69 -20.77
CA GLN A 94 9.19 -8.39 -21.42
C GLN A 94 8.05 -7.38 -21.24
N ASN A 95 8.30 -6.33 -20.45
CA ASN A 95 7.55 -5.06 -20.44
C ASN A 95 6.03 -5.14 -20.18
N ASN A 96 5.57 -6.18 -19.47
CA ASN A 96 4.13 -6.49 -19.39
C ASN A 96 3.44 -6.03 -18.09
N SER A 97 4.16 -5.65 -17.03
CA SER A 97 3.50 -5.41 -15.74
C SER A 97 2.51 -4.24 -15.78
N PHE A 98 2.90 -3.09 -16.37
CA PHE A 98 1.98 -1.97 -16.53
C PHE A 98 0.89 -2.22 -17.58
N ASN A 99 1.16 -3.03 -18.61
CA ASN A 99 0.10 -3.48 -19.51
C ASN A 99 -0.95 -4.30 -18.75
N LYS A 100 -0.49 -5.18 -17.85
CA LYS A 100 -1.37 -6.04 -17.08
C LYS A 100 -2.12 -5.28 -15.99
N PHE A 101 -1.46 -4.33 -15.33
CA PHE A 101 -2.12 -3.33 -14.48
C PHE A 101 -3.22 -2.59 -15.25
N ARG A 102 -2.92 -2.08 -16.46
CA ARG A 102 -3.92 -1.37 -17.29
C ARG A 102 -5.08 -2.29 -17.65
N GLU A 103 -4.82 -3.51 -18.09
CA GLU A 103 -5.86 -4.48 -18.42
C GLU A 103 -6.78 -4.80 -17.23
N ILE A 104 -6.20 -5.04 -16.05
CA ILE A 104 -6.94 -5.38 -14.83
C ILE A 104 -7.72 -4.18 -14.28
N CYS A 105 -7.11 -2.99 -14.29
CA CYS A 105 -7.64 -1.80 -13.64
C CYS A 105 -8.46 -0.91 -14.57
N LYS A 106 -8.48 -1.15 -15.89
CA LYS A 106 -9.29 -0.37 -16.84
C LYS A 106 -10.76 -0.40 -16.42
N ASN A 107 -11.37 0.78 -16.40
CA ASN A 107 -12.75 1.02 -15.98
C ASN A 107 -13.03 0.61 -14.52
N ARG A 108 -12.00 0.42 -13.68
CA ARG A 108 -12.17 0.24 -12.24
C ARG A 108 -12.13 1.60 -11.58
N SER A 109 -13.17 1.89 -10.82
CA SER A 109 -13.29 3.04 -9.91
C SER A 109 -13.08 2.61 -8.46
N HIS A 110 -12.97 3.57 -7.55
CA HIS A 110 -12.82 3.32 -6.11
C HIS A 110 -11.67 2.36 -5.82
N THR A 111 -10.47 2.75 -6.26
CA THR A 111 -9.26 1.93 -6.14
C THR A 111 -8.24 2.56 -5.21
N ILE A 112 -7.56 1.74 -4.41
CA ILE A 112 -6.41 2.11 -3.59
C ILE A 112 -5.15 1.50 -4.21
N ILE A 113 -4.16 2.34 -4.48
CA ILE A 113 -2.80 1.96 -4.82
C ILE A 113 -1.99 1.94 -3.52
N VAL A 114 -1.22 0.88 -3.27
CA VAL A 114 -0.20 0.84 -2.20
C VAL A 114 1.14 0.35 -2.74
N ILE A 115 2.20 1.00 -2.32
CA ILE A 115 3.56 0.83 -2.83
C ILE A 115 4.50 0.67 -1.65
N LYS A 116 5.23 -0.45 -1.63
CA LYS A 116 6.31 -0.69 -0.68
C LYS A 116 7.62 -0.14 -1.24
N VAL A 117 8.27 0.73 -0.48
CA VAL A 117 9.57 1.29 -0.86
C VAL A 117 10.69 0.32 -0.48
N LYS A 118 11.51 -0.04 -1.45
CA LYS A 118 12.64 -0.95 -1.26
C LYS A 118 13.63 -0.42 -0.23
N ASN A 119 14.15 -1.32 0.60
CA ASN A 119 15.11 -1.02 1.67
C ASN A 119 14.60 -0.03 2.73
N SER A 120 13.29 0.12 2.89
CA SER A 120 12.72 0.95 3.95
C SER A 120 11.40 0.37 4.50
N ASN A 121 10.94 0.92 5.62
CA ASN A 121 9.60 0.63 6.13
C ASN A 121 8.51 1.49 5.50
N GLY A 122 8.87 2.37 4.56
CA GLY A 122 7.97 3.30 3.92
C GLY A 122 6.89 2.62 3.08
N ILE A 123 5.64 3.08 3.21
CA ILE A 123 4.51 2.68 2.37
C ILE A 123 3.84 3.92 1.82
N LEU A 124 3.82 4.08 0.50
CA LEU A 124 3.08 5.16 -0.17
C LEU A 124 1.82 4.60 -0.82
N GLY A 125 0.90 5.49 -1.16
CA GLY A 125 -0.25 5.09 -1.92
C GLY A 125 -1.13 6.26 -2.28
N GLY A 126 -2.23 5.94 -2.94
CA GLY A 126 -3.25 6.91 -3.28
C GLY A 126 -4.59 6.26 -3.57
N TYR A 127 -5.64 7.03 -3.36
CA TYR A 127 -7.01 6.65 -3.61
C TYR A 127 -7.53 7.33 -4.86
N ASN A 128 -7.92 6.53 -5.86
CA ASN A 128 -8.61 7.02 -7.03
C ASN A 128 -10.11 6.65 -6.94
N PRO A 129 -11.02 7.61 -6.71
CA PRO A 129 -12.46 7.35 -6.67
C PRO A 129 -13.07 7.12 -8.06
N ILE A 130 -12.44 7.61 -9.13
CA ILE A 130 -12.97 7.54 -10.51
C ILE A 130 -12.34 6.40 -11.29
N GLU A 131 -12.90 6.11 -12.46
CA GLU A 131 -12.39 5.06 -13.35
C GLU A 131 -10.99 5.36 -13.89
N TRP A 132 -10.12 4.33 -13.93
CA TRP A 132 -8.91 4.36 -14.74
C TRP A 132 -9.25 4.20 -16.23
N LYS A 133 -8.99 5.23 -17.03
CA LYS A 133 -9.33 5.28 -18.46
C LYS A 133 -8.17 4.89 -19.37
N PHE A 134 -6.94 5.24 -18.97
CA PHE A 134 -5.72 5.10 -19.77
C PHE A 134 -5.85 5.67 -21.19
N ASP A 135 -6.37 6.90 -21.31
CA ASP A 135 -6.67 7.60 -22.57
C ASP A 135 -5.77 8.83 -22.81
N GLY A 136 -4.80 9.08 -21.92
CA GLY A 136 -3.87 10.20 -21.96
C GLY A 136 -4.40 11.48 -21.28
N ASN A 137 -5.64 11.48 -20.80
CA ASN A 137 -6.28 12.65 -20.21
C ASN A 137 -6.18 12.67 -18.68
N TYR A 138 -6.42 13.85 -18.12
CA TYR A 138 -6.60 14.00 -16.69
C TYR A 138 -8.02 13.63 -16.25
N GLY A 139 -8.13 12.83 -15.21
CA GLY A 139 -9.36 12.55 -14.49
C GLY A 139 -9.65 13.66 -13.48
N ILE A 140 -10.88 14.18 -13.52
CA ILE A 140 -11.32 15.26 -12.64
C ILE A 140 -11.96 14.66 -11.39
N THR A 141 -11.39 14.95 -10.21
CA THR A 141 -11.99 14.57 -8.93
C THR A 141 -11.40 15.40 -7.78
N LYS A 142 -12.21 15.67 -6.78
CA LYS A 142 -11.81 16.29 -5.51
C LYS A 142 -11.61 15.28 -4.37
N ASP A 143 -12.09 14.05 -4.58
CA ASP A 143 -12.20 13.03 -3.54
C ASP A 143 -10.99 12.08 -3.53
N SER A 144 -10.03 12.29 -4.44
CA SER A 144 -8.75 11.59 -4.43
C SER A 144 -7.86 12.09 -3.28
N PHE A 145 -6.95 11.24 -2.85
CA PHE A 145 -5.89 11.60 -1.91
C PHE A 145 -4.67 10.70 -2.12
N ILE A 146 -3.51 11.19 -1.72
CA ILE A 146 -2.27 10.42 -1.66
C ILE A 146 -1.74 10.41 -0.23
N PHE A 147 -1.00 9.37 0.13
CA PHE A 147 -0.50 9.20 1.48
C PHE A 147 0.88 8.55 1.52
N PHE A 148 1.53 8.71 2.67
CA PHE A 148 2.79 8.03 2.98
C PHE A 148 2.94 7.76 4.46
N PHE A 149 3.14 6.49 4.78
CA PHE A 149 3.53 6.01 6.10
C PHE A 149 5.07 5.94 6.17
N LYS A 150 5.70 6.76 7.00
CA LYS A 150 7.17 6.86 7.08
C LYS A 150 7.82 5.61 7.68
N ASN A 151 7.21 5.06 8.73
CA ASN A 151 7.72 3.90 9.47
C ASN A 151 6.63 3.19 10.30
N SER A 152 5.60 3.91 10.70
CA SER A 152 4.47 3.41 11.49
C SER A 152 3.17 4.03 10.99
N ILE A 153 2.05 3.44 11.40
CA ILE A 153 0.72 3.91 11.02
C ILE A 153 0.38 5.30 11.59
N GLU A 154 0.99 5.67 12.71
CA GLU A 154 0.79 6.98 13.38
C GLU A 154 1.62 8.09 12.73
N ASN A 155 2.71 7.73 12.04
CA ASN A 155 3.59 8.67 11.38
C ASN A 155 3.34 8.67 9.87
N TYR A 156 2.26 9.38 9.49
CA TYR A 156 1.83 9.48 8.11
C TYR A 156 1.70 10.92 7.62
N VAL A 157 1.76 11.06 6.29
CA VAL A 157 1.32 12.25 5.56
C VAL A 157 0.08 11.85 4.77
N LEU A 158 -0.99 12.63 4.86
CA LEU A 158 -2.17 12.54 4.01
C LEU A 158 -2.26 13.85 3.23
N SER A 159 -2.35 13.76 1.92
CA SER A 159 -2.39 14.91 1.02
C SER A 159 -3.63 14.81 0.15
N ARG A 160 -4.52 15.79 0.23
CA ARG A 160 -5.75 15.83 -0.57
C ARG A 160 -5.52 16.65 -1.84
N VAL A 161 -6.44 16.50 -2.79
CA VAL A 161 -6.36 17.20 -4.07
C VAL A 161 -6.50 18.71 -3.86
N LYS A 162 -5.54 19.46 -4.41
CA LYS A 162 -5.59 20.92 -4.54
C LYS A 162 -6.10 21.34 -5.92
N ASN A 163 -5.74 20.60 -6.96
CA ASN A 163 -6.15 20.87 -8.34
C ASN A 163 -6.97 19.70 -8.91
N GLU A 164 -8.29 19.79 -8.76
CA GLU A 164 -9.24 18.75 -9.17
C GLU A 164 -9.12 18.38 -10.65
N LYS A 165 -8.75 19.34 -11.51
CA LYS A 165 -8.64 19.13 -12.96
C LYS A 165 -7.48 18.21 -13.36
N LYS A 166 -6.56 17.94 -12.45
CA LYS A 166 -5.35 17.16 -12.69
C LYS A 166 -5.15 16.03 -11.68
N ALA A 167 -6.15 15.67 -10.89
CA ALA A 167 -5.99 14.73 -9.77
C ALA A 167 -5.43 13.35 -10.18
N ILE A 168 -5.89 12.80 -11.31
CA ILE A 168 -5.48 11.49 -11.82
C ILE A 168 -4.97 11.65 -13.24
N TYR A 169 -3.77 11.16 -13.54
CA TYR A 169 -3.26 11.16 -14.90
C TYR A 169 -3.41 9.77 -15.53
N ASN A 170 -4.19 9.67 -16.60
CA ASN A 170 -4.46 8.42 -17.31
C ASN A 170 -3.45 8.17 -18.42
N GLY A 171 -2.15 8.20 -18.10
CA GLY A 171 -1.06 8.03 -19.07
C GLY A 171 -1.18 6.74 -19.91
N THR A 172 -0.81 6.85 -21.18
CA THR A 172 -0.81 5.73 -22.15
C THR A 172 0.57 5.11 -22.36
N TYR A 173 1.62 5.76 -21.87
CA TYR A 173 2.99 5.31 -22.03
C TYR A 173 3.24 3.98 -21.32
N TYR A 174 3.85 3.04 -22.04
CA TYR A 174 4.06 1.67 -21.57
C TYR A 174 4.94 1.60 -20.31
N HIS A 175 5.83 2.58 -20.10
CA HIS A 175 6.72 2.72 -18.94
C HIS A 175 6.09 3.39 -17.71
N PHE A 176 4.82 3.80 -17.76
CA PHE A 176 4.13 4.41 -16.63
C PHE A 176 2.98 3.52 -16.14
N GLY A 177 2.90 3.41 -14.82
CA GLY A 177 1.83 2.75 -14.08
C GLY A 177 0.78 3.73 -13.56
N PRO A 178 0.26 3.53 -12.34
CA PRO A 178 -0.66 4.49 -11.71
C PRO A 178 0.00 5.86 -11.53
N SER A 179 -0.77 6.93 -11.73
CA SER A 179 -0.30 8.32 -11.56
C SER A 179 -1.40 9.22 -10.99
N PHE A 180 -1.08 9.82 -9.85
CA PHE A 180 -1.81 10.89 -9.18
C PHE A 180 -1.14 12.22 -9.56
N ASP A 181 -1.19 12.54 -10.86
CA ASP A 181 -0.34 13.56 -11.49
C ASP A 181 1.16 13.30 -11.23
N ALA A 182 1.96 14.38 -11.16
CA ALA A 182 3.36 14.33 -10.78
C ALA A 182 3.57 14.04 -9.28
N ASP A 183 2.56 14.22 -8.42
CA ASP A 183 2.69 14.10 -6.96
C ASP A 183 2.97 12.67 -6.49
N LEU A 184 2.46 11.67 -7.21
CA LEU A 184 2.80 10.27 -7.00
C LEU A 184 2.57 9.46 -8.27
N TYR A 185 3.62 8.87 -8.83
CA TYR A 185 3.50 7.93 -9.94
C TYR A 185 4.53 6.80 -9.86
N VAL A 186 4.18 5.66 -10.46
CA VAL A 186 5.09 4.52 -10.61
C VAL A 186 5.54 4.44 -12.06
N TYR A 187 6.83 4.26 -12.29
CA TYR A 187 7.39 4.13 -13.63
C TYR A 187 8.52 3.11 -13.67
N ARG A 188 8.98 2.74 -14.87
CA ARG A 188 10.19 1.94 -15.07
C ARG A 188 11.33 2.81 -15.58
N ASP A 189 12.50 2.64 -14.99
CA ASP A 189 13.70 3.33 -15.47
C ASP A 189 14.35 2.61 -16.67
N ILE A 190 15.51 3.12 -17.09
CA ILE A 190 16.27 2.58 -18.22
C ILE A 190 16.79 1.15 -17.99
N PHE A 191 16.80 0.66 -16.76
CA PHE A 191 17.19 -0.69 -16.39
C PHE A 191 15.98 -1.60 -16.16
N ASP A 192 14.78 -1.15 -16.54
CA ASP A 192 13.50 -1.84 -16.34
C ASP A 192 13.15 -2.03 -14.85
N GLU A 193 13.78 -1.27 -13.94
CA GLU A 193 13.47 -1.31 -12.51
C GLU A 193 12.30 -0.38 -12.16
N LEU A 194 11.43 -0.83 -11.27
CA LEU A 194 10.30 -0.04 -10.80
C LEU A 194 10.76 1.08 -9.87
N ARG A 195 10.28 2.29 -10.16
CA ARG A 195 10.62 3.53 -9.47
C ARG A 195 9.37 4.29 -9.06
N ILE A 196 9.56 5.15 -8.06
CA ILE A 196 8.57 6.09 -7.58
C ILE A 196 9.00 7.50 -8.02
N GLY A 197 8.08 8.22 -8.66
CA GLY A 197 8.21 9.65 -8.87
C GLY A 197 7.26 10.42 -7.95
N CYS A 198 7.78 11.45 -7.28
CA CYS A 198 7.00 12.33 -6.40
C CYS A 198 7.47 13.77 -6.53
N GLU A 199 6.69 14.61 -7.20
CA GLU A 199 6.90 16.04 -7.37
C GLU A 199 5.62 16.80 -7.03
N LYS A 200 5.68 17.67 -6.02
CA LYS A 200 4.51 18.42 -5.55
C LYS A 200 3.92 19.26 -6.70
N ASN A 201 2.64 19.04 -7.00
CA ASN A 201 1.93 19.76 -8.05
C ASN A 201 0.43 19.96 -7.75
N SER A 202 -0.37 18.90 -7.87
CA SER A 202 -1.83 18.92 -7.81
C SER A 202 -2.41 18.55 -6.45
N TYR A 203 -1.58 18.18 -5.48
CA TYR A 203 -1.98 17.85 -4.11
C TYR A 203 -1.41 18.85 -3.09
N GLU A 204 -2.05 18.94 -1.93
CA GLU A 204 -1.78 19.98 -0.91
C GLU A 204 -0.38 19.85 -0.28
N GLU A 205 -0.02 18.64 0.13
CA GLU A 205 1.19 18.29 0.85
C GLU A 205 2.22 17.60 -0.05
N ASN A 206 3.50 17.87 0.23
CA ASN A 206 4.61 17.16 -0.40
C ASN A 206 4.87 15.84 0.35
N ILE A 207 4.91 14.72 -0.37
CA ILE A 207 5.20 13.40 0.22
C ILE A 207 6.72 13.15 0.38
N GLU A 208 7.46 14.18 0.77
CA GLU A 208 8.94 14.33 0.77
C GLU A 208 9.83 13.08 0.96
N LYS A 209 11.00 13.11 0.28
CA LYS A 209 12.24 12.28 0.40
C LYS A 209 12.32 10.90 -0.25
N ILE A 210 11.35 10.51 -1.08
CA ILE A 210 11.37 9.18 -1.74
C ILE A 210 11.43 9.27 -3.26
N ASN A 211 11.50 10.48 -3.83
CA ASN A 211 11.63 10.64 -5.28
C ASN A 211 12.83 9.83 -5.81
N TYR A 212 12.60 9.06 -6.88
CA TYR A 212 13.55 8.11 -7.50
C TYR A 212 13.87 6.84 -6.69
N SER A 213 13.15 6.56 -5.60
CA SER A 213 13.32 5.31 -4.86
C SER A 213 12.79 4.11 -5.63
N TYR A 214 13.37 2.95 -5.35
CA TYR A 214 12.92 1.69 -5.91
C TYR A 214 11.65 1.19 -5.23
N VAL A 215 10.79 0.55 -6.01
CA VAL A 215 9.65 -0.21 -5.51
C VAL A 215 10.09 -1.63 -5.18
N GLU A 216 9.68 -2.12 -4.01
CA GLU A 216 9.83 -3.53 -3.62
C GLU A 216 8.61 -4.36 -4.03
N GLU A 217 7.42 -3.79 -3.84
CA GLU A 217 6.13 -4.41 -4.18
C GLU A 217 5.09 -3.32 -4.43
N PHE A 218 4.12 -3.62 -5.28
CA PHE A 218 3.03 -2.71 -5.61
C PHE A 218 1.72 -3.50 -5.72
N GLU A 219 0.69 -3.06 -5.00
CA GLU A 219 -0.64 -3.66 -5.00
C GLU A 219 -1.73 -2.63 -5.32
N VAL A 220 -2.81 -3.11 -5.94
CA VAL A 220 -4.03 -2.34 -6.22
C VAL A 220 -5.22 -3.06 -5.63
N PHE A 221 -6.03 -2.34 -4.86
CA PHE A 221 -7.28 -2.81 -4.29
C PHE A 221 -8.45 -2.07 -4.91
N GLN A 222 -9.55 -2.77 -5.17
CA GLN A 222 -10.86 -2.14 -5.30
C GLN A 222 -11.52 -2.14 -3.94
N ILE A 223 -12.19 -1.05 -3.58
CA ILE A 223 -12.94 -0.94 -2.34
C ILE A 223 -14.44 -0.85 -2.62
N ASP A 224 -15.22 -1.52 -1.77
CA ASP A 224 -16.67 -1.34 -1.72
C ASP A 224 -16.94 -0.07 -0.91
N VAL A 225 -17.57 0.93 -1.54
CA VAL A 225 -17.85 2.27 -0.97
C VAL A 225 -19.35 2.52 -0.95
#